data_AF-A0A3S4BI16-F1
#
_entry.id   AF-A0A3S4BI16-F1
#
_cell.length_a   1.000
_cell.length_b   1.000
_cell.length_c   1.000
_cell.angle_alpha   90.00
_cell.angle_beta   90.00
_cell.angle_gamma   90.00
#
_symmetry.space_group_name_H-M   'P 1'
#
loop_
_entity.id
_entity.type
_entity.pdbx_description
1 polymer ?
#
loop_
_entity_poly.entity_id
_entity_poly.type
_entity_poly.pdbx_seq_one_letter_code
_entity_poly.pdbx_strand_id
1 'polypeptide(L)'
;MAHIVSAAWKCALSTYDIDAAVRLPTSPFCNFEHDYIVSPSVGGRTKAVVSTIVTPAADMENEFLPALVIAVRGSASKVDHMVNANSRARTAFEYDGRSIDAHSGFMNSAEALEDVFAERIRLYVQRRRSNAHIIFTGHSAGGAVATLLFLRRLLGSGSAPDARLSCITFGAPPVVSQALNFEELAPRRPLGLCLNIINEFDVVSRADRPYILSLVNMMRSLYGQPAIPDDVDITRDADDSPRSGAANAQQTSGSENIWPLPPPMYHHVGSRVLLLTRLDDDGRVCLKACEVPKDVFQQLLFCRVEVHRRACYSDRMQRLEKRELSA
;
A
#
# COMPACT_ATOMS: atom_id res chain seq x y z
N MET A 1 -4.77 10.03 -15.91
CA MET A 1 -4.17 9.62 -14.61
C MET A 1 -5.01 9.99 -13.38
N ALA A 2 -5.26 11.27 -13.06
CA ALA A 2 -5.92 11.67 -11.80
C ALA A 2 -7.31 11.01 -11.58
N HIS A 3 -8.11 10.89 -12.64
CA HIS A 3 -9.45 10.27 -12.54
C HIS A 3 -9.38 8.77 -12.18
N ILE A 4 -8.40 8.02 -12.69
CA ILE A 4 -8.26 6.60 -12.35
C ILE A 4 -7.76 6.41 -10.92
N VAL A 5 -6.86 7.27 -10.44
CA VAL A 5 -6.43 7.26 -9.04
C VAL A 5 -7.59 7.60 -8.11
N SER A 6 -8.39 8.63 -8.43
CA SER A 6 -9.60 8.98 -7.68
C SER A 6 -10.64 7.82 -7.67
N ALA A 7 -10.88 7.18 -8.81
CA ALA A 7 -11.77 6.03 -8.88
C ALA A 7 -11.27 4.84 -8.04
N ALA A 8 -9.97 4.54 -8.10
CA ALA A 8 -9.36 3.50 -7.27
C ALA A 8 -9.47 3.81 -5.77
N TRP A 9 -9.35 5.08 -5.36
CA TRP A 9 -9.59 5.51 -3.98
C TRP A 9 -11.04 5.31 -3.56
N LYS A 10 -11.99 5.73 -4.39
CA LYS A 10 -13.43 5.58 -4.15
C LYS A 10 -13.82 4.11 -3.96
N CYS A 11 -13.26 3.21 -4.77
CA CYS A 11 -13.41 1.77 -4.59
C CYS A 11 -12.71 1.25 -3.31
N ALA A 12 -11.51 1.73 -2.97
CA ALA A 12 -10.85 1.36 -1.71
C ALA A 12 -11.68 1.80 -0.49
N LEU A 13 -12.31 2.97 -0.54
CA LEU A 13 -13.11 3.53 0.53
C LEU A 13 -14.40 2.75 0.78
N SER A 14 -15.06 2.26 -0.29
CA SER A 14 -16.32 1.51 -0.17
C SER A 14 -16.18 0.22 0.62
N THR A 15 -14.98 -0.37 0.67
CA THR A 15 -14.71 -1.59 1.45
C THR A 15 -14.93 -1.46 2.96
N TYR A 16 -14.97 -0.23 3.48
CA TYR A 16 -15.09 0.05 4.92
C TYR A 16 -16.52 0.31 5.39
N ASP A 17 -17.46 0.44 4.46
CA ASP A 17 -18.86 0.64 4.75
C ASP A 17 -19.62 -0.35 3.86
N ILE A 18 -19.59 -1.64 4.23
CA ILE A 18 -20.08 -2.73 3.37
C ILE A 18 -21.60 -2.60 3.15
N ASP A 19 -22.33 -2.12 4.15
CA ASP A 19 -23.77 -1.83 4.04
C ASP A 19 -24.03 -0.65 3.10
N ALA A 20 -23.16 0.37 3.09
CA ALA A 20 -23.18 1.39 2.05
C ALA A 20 -22.39 1.01 0.79
N ALA A 21 -21.69 -0.11 0.70
CA ALA A 21 -21.00 -0.55 -0.52
C ALA A 21 -21.99 -1.05 -1.57
N VAL A 22 -23.22 -1.33 -1.15
CA VAL A 22 -24.40 -1.41 -2.02
C VAL A 22 -24.66 -0.07 -2.72
N ARG A 23 -24.32 1.06 -2.07
CA ARG A 23 -24.31 2.38 -2.69
C ARG A 23 -22.99 2.58 -3.42
N LEU A 24 -23.09 2.62 -4.75
CA LEU A 24 -21.95 2.83 -5.63
C LEU A 24 -21.34 4.22 -5.41
N PRO A 25 -20.00 4.35 -5.51
CA PRO A 25 -19.37 5.66 -5.46
C PRO A 25 -19.88 6.57 -6.58
N THR A 26 -19.81 7.87 -6.36
CA THR A 26 -20.18 8.87 -7.37
C THR A 26 -18.95 9.60 -7.90
N SER A 27 -18.96 9.88 -9.20
CA SER A 27 -17.96 10.70 -9.86
C SER A 27 -18.56 11.33 -11.11
N PRO A 28 -18.26 12.60 -11.44
CA PRO A 28 -18.60 13.16 -12.73
C PRO A 28 -17.75 12.56 -13.88
N PHE A 29 -16.66 11.85 -13.57
CA PHE A 29 -15.70 11.36 -14.57
C PHE A 29 -15.79 9.85 -14.84
N CYS A 30 -16.42 9.09 -13.94
CA CYS A 30 -16.49 7.63 -14.02
C CYS A 30 -17.86 7.14 -13.57
N ASN A 31 -18.34 6.09 -14.20
CA ASN A 31 -19.46 5.29 -13.71
C ASN A 31 -18.93 4.08 -12.96
N PHE A 32 -19.67 3.65 -11.94
CA PHE A 32 -19.34 2.50 -11.11
C PHE A 32 -20.49 1.50 -11.21
N GLU A 33 -20.18 0.24 -11.47
CA GLU A 33 -21.12 -0.86 -11.46
C GLU A 33 -20.65 -1.90 -10.44
N HIS A 34 -21.57 -2.33 -9.58
CA HIS A 34 -21.25 -3.30 -8.55
C HIS A 34 -21.05 -4.69 -9.15
N ASP A 35 -19.94 -5.37 -8.81
CA ASP A 35 -19.66 -6.71 -9.34
C ASP A 35 -19.86 -7.81 -8.29
N TYR A 36 -19.19 -7.71 -7.14
CA TYR A 36 -19.20 -8.73 -6.09
C TYR A 36 -18.64 -8.21 -4.75
N ILE A 37 -19.20 -8.67 -3.62
CA ILE A 37 -18.74 -8.36 -2.25
C ILE A 37 -18.33 -9.64 -1.53
N VAL A 38 -17.21 -9.56 -0.80
CA VAL A 38 -16.78 -10.54 0.17
C VAL A 38 -16.83 -9.92 1.55
N SER A 39 -17.65 -10.48 2.44
CA SER A 39 -17.70 -10.08 3.84
C SER A 39 -16.44 -10.55 4.60
N PRO A 40 -15.95 -9.78 5.58
CA PRO A 40 -14.78 -10.17 6.35
C PRO A 40 -15.09 -11.38 7.24
N SER A 41 -14.10 -12.26 7.46
CA SER A 41 -14.26 -13.35 8.43
C SER A 41 -14.07 -12.86 9.86
N VAL A 42 -14.72 -13.53 10.82
CA VAL A 42 -14.70 -13.18 12.26
C VAL A 42 -13.28 -13.10 12.82
N GLY A 43 -12.35 -13.91 12.29
CA GLY A 43 -10.94 -13.91 12.70
C GLY A 43 -10.02 -12.96 11.94
N GLY A 44 -10.56 -12.10 11.06
CA GLY A 44 -9.78 -11.07 10.32
C GLY A 44 -8.83 -11.60 9.25
N ARG A 45 -8.71 -12.93 9.07
CA ARG A 45 -7.90 -13.57 8.04
C ARG A 45 -8.39 -13.21 6.64
N THR A 46 -9.69 -13.36 6.41
CA THR A 46 -10.37 -12.94 5.18
C THR A 46 -10.78 -11.50 5.37
N LYS A 47 -10.10 -10.59 4.66
CA LYS A 47 -10.45 -9.16 4.66
C LYS A 47 -11.71 -8.95 3.82
N ALA A 48 -12.46 -7.89 4.12
CA ALA A 48 -13.56 -7.52 3.25
C ALA A 48 -13.01 -7.06 1.91
N VAL A 49 -13.68 -7.45 0.82
CA VAL A 49 -13.29 -7.04 -0.53
C VAL A 49 -14.53 -6.65 -1.30
N VAL A 50 -14.39 -5.60 -2.10
CA VAL A 50 -15.41 -5.15 -3.04
C VAL A 50 -14.79 -5.16 -4.42
N SER A 51 -15.49 -5.77 -5.36
CA SER A 51 -15.16 -5.67 -6.78
C SER A 51 -16.16 -4.75 -7.48
N THR A 52 -15.65 -3.90 -8.36
CA THR A 52 -16.43 -2.86 -9.01
C THR A 52 -15.93 -2.72 -10.44
N ILE A 53 -16.86 -2.73 -11.40
CA ILE A 53 -16.54 -2.39 -12.78
C ILE A 53 -16.60 -0.87 -12.88
N VAL A 54 -15.51 -0.26 -13.32
CA VAL A 54 -15.42 1.18 -13.53
C VAL A 54 -15.33 1.45 -15.02
N THR A 55 -16.17 2.34 -15.52
CA THR A 55 -16.19 2.81 -16.92
C THR A 55 -16.03 4.33 -16.94
N PRO A 56 -15.50 4.91 -18.02
CA PRO A 56 -15.49 6.37 -18.12
C PRO A 56 -16.91 6.91 -18.23
N ALA A 57 -17.12 8.16 -17.81
CA ALA A 57 -18.34 8.90 -18.13
C ALA A 57 -18.51 9.04 -19.65
N ALA A 58 -19.74 9.33 -20.11
CA ALA A 58 -19.98 9.61 -21.52
C ALA A 58 -19.05 10.74 -22.01
N ASP A 59 -18.56 10.61 -23.24
CA ASP A 59 -17.66 11.58 -23.90
C ASP A 59 -16.28 11.78 -23.25
N MET A 60 -15.89 10.90 -22.32
CA MET A 60 -14.56 10.90 -21.71
C MET A 60 -13.72 9.71 -22.22
N GLU A 61 -12.58 9.99 -22.85
CA GLU A 61 -11.58 8.97 -23.14
C GLU A 61 -10.66 8.75 -21.93
N ASN A 62 -10.37 7.48 -21.63
CA ASN A 62 -9.44 7.10 -20.57
C ASN A 62 -8.76 5.77 -20.91
N GLU A 63 -7.44 5.79 -21.14
CA GLU A 63 -6.64 4.61 -21.52
C GLU A 63 -6.64 3.47 -20.49
N PHE A 64 -7.05 3.74 -19.24
CA PHE A 64 -7.10 2.77 -18.15
C PHE A 64 -8.52 2.29 -17.85
N LEU A 65 -9.54 2.77 -18.57
CA LEU A 65 -10.92 2.35 -18.38
C LEU A 65 -11.51 1.83 -19.70
N PRO A 66 -12.41 0.84 -19.67
CA PRO A 66 -13.01 0.22 -18.48
C PRO A 66 -12.07 -0.74 -17.75
N ALA A 67 -12.28 -0.91 -16.44
CA ALA A 67 -11.50 -1.84 -15.62
C ALA A 67 -12.33 -2.53 -14.55
N LEU A 68 -11.93 -3.75 -14.18
CA LEU A 68 -12.39 -4.41 -12.96
C LEU A 68 -11.48 -3.99 -11.80
N VAL A 69 -12.03 -3.26 -10.83
CA VAL A 69 -11.31 -2.83 -9.64
C VAL A 69 -11.57 -3.83 -8.52
N ILE A 70 -10.52 -4.44 -7.99
CA ILE A 70 -10.53 -5.33 -6.81
C ILE A 70 -10.00 -4.53 -5.62
N ALA A 71 -10.89 -4.15 -4.71
CA ALA A 71 -10.57 -3.28 -3.58
C ALA A 71 -10.56 -4.05 -2.26
N VAL A 72 -9.42 -4.08 -1.56
CA VAL A 72 -9.26 -4.81 -0.30
C VAL A 72 -9.33 -3.86 0.90
N ARG A 73 -10.17 -4.20 1.89
CA ARG A 73 -10.30 -3.45 3.13
C ARG A 73 -9.05 -3.59 3.99
N GLY A 74 -8.53 -2.48 4.51
CA GLY A 74 -7.53 -2.52 5.58
C GLY A 74 -8.12 -3.02 6.90
N SER A 75 -7.24 -3.23 7.87
CA SER A 75 -7.65 -3.72 9.18
C SER A 75 -8.45 -2.70 9.99
N ALA A 76 -9.33 -3.18 10.86
CA ALA A 76 -10.18 -2.35 11.70
C ALA A 76 -9.38 -1.59 12.77
N SER A 77 -8.37 -2.21 13.39
CA SER A 77 -7.46 -1.58 14.35
C SER A 77 -6.13 -1.22 13.67
N LYS A 78 -5.90 0.08 13.43
CA LYS A 78 -4.72 0.55 12.68
C LYS A 78 -3.44 0.57 13.50
N VAL A 79 -3.58 0.87 14.79
CA VAL A 79 -2.45 0.97 15.73
C VAL A 79 -1.86 -0.41 15.99
N ASP A 80 -2.71 -1.41 16.23
CA ASP A 80 -2.26 -2.80 16.46
C ASP A 80 -1.49 -3.35 15.26
N HIS A 81 -1.86 -3.00 14.03
CA HIS A 81 -1.12 -3.45 12.86
C HIS A 81 0.23 -2.76 12.65
N MET A 82 0.38 -1.52 13.10
CA MET A 82 1.66 -0.79 13.01
C MET A 82 2.70 -1.38 13.98
N VAL A 83 2.25 -1.83 15.15
CA VAL A 83 3.10 -2.58 16.11
C VAL A 83 3.24 -4.07 15.74
N ASN A 84 2.24 -4.66 15.09
CA ASN A 84 2.27 -6.04 14.56
C ASN A 84 2.94 -6.15 13.17
N ALA A 85 3.63 -5.12 12.69
CA ALA A 85 4.56 -5.20 11.54
C ALA A 85 5.79 -6.13 11.80
N ASN A 86 5.75 -6.87 12.92
CA ASN A 86 6.72 -7.86 13.38
C ASN A 86 6.58 -9.25 12.74
N SER A 87 5.76 -9.42 11.69
CA SER A 87 5.67 -10.75 11.06
C SER A 87 6.87 -10.97 10.14
N ARG A 88 7.62 -12.05 10.36
CA ARG A 88 8.82 -12.38 9.56
C ARG A 88 8.46 -12.49 8.07
N ALA A 89 9.42 -12.15 7.22
CA ALA A 89 9.30 -12.38 5.79
C ALA A 89 9.11 -13.88 5.51
N ARG A 90 8.21 -14.19 4.58
CA ARG A 90 8.00 -15.53 4.04
C ARG A 90 8.01 -15.44 2.52
N THR A 91 8.53 -16.46 1.85
CA THR A 91 8.43 -16.60 0.39
C THR A 91 6.97 -16.43 -0.05
N ALA A 92 6.69 -15.35 -0.77
CA ALA A 92 5.38 -14.98 -1.30
C ALA A 92 5.02 -15.84 -2.50
N PHE A 93 5.99 -15.98 -3.41
CA PHE A 93 5.94 -16.81 -4.60
C PHE A 93 7.33 -16.86 -5.25
N GLU A 94 7.54 -17.84 -6.11
CA GLU A 94 8.74 -17.98 -6.90
C GLU A 94 8.49 -17.48 -8.33
N TYR A 95 9.46 -16.78 -8.88
CA TYR A 95 9.43 -16.28 -10.26
C TYR A 95 10.82 -16.40 -10.90
N ASP A 96 10.91 -17.18 -11.98
CA ASP A 96 12.13 -17.41 -12.75
C ASP A 96 13.38 -17.69 -11.88
N GLY A 97 13.21 -18.62 -10.91
CA GLY A 97 14.28 -19.04 -9.99
C GLY A 97 14.58 -18.06 -8.87
N ARG A 98 13.80 -16.97 -8.72
CA ARG A 98 13.92 -16.00 -7.64
C ARG A 98 12.76 -16.17 -6.65
N SER A 99 13.09 -16.22 -5.36
CA SER A 99 12.09 -16.09 -4.28
C SER A 99 11.78 -14.60 -4.09
N ILE A 100 10.50 -14.24 -4.13
CA ILE A 100 10.04 -12.92 -3.67
C ILE A 100 9.46 -13.10 -2.29
N ASP A 101 10.10 -12.53 -1.27
CA ASP A 101 9.66 -12.69 0.11
C ASP A 101 8.82 -11.49 0.56
N ALA A 102 7.74 -11.74 1.26
CA ALA A 102 6.83 -10.69 1.74
C ALA A 102 6.48 -10.85 3.21
N HIS A 103 5.98 -9.77 3.82
CA HIS A 103 5.45 -9.76 5.17
C HIS A 103 4.33 -10.81 5.35
N SER A 104 4.59 -11.83 6.18
CA SER A 104 3.74 -13.03 6.28
C SER A 104 2.30 -12.74 6.72
N GLY A 105 2.09 -11.73 7.56
CA GLY A 105 0.75 -11.31 7.98
C GLY A 105 -0.12 -10.83 6.81
N PHE A 106 0.45 -10.08 5.85
CA PHE A 106 -0.29 -9.66 4.66
C PHE A 106 -0.44 -10.80 3.67
N MET A 107 0.55 -11.67 3.58
CA MET A 107 0.51 -12.85 2.72
C MET A 107 -0.63 -13.80 3.10
N ASN A 108 -0.81 -14.10 4.39
CA ASN A 108 -1.91 -14.95 4.86
C ASN A 108 -3.29 -14.41 4.44
N SER A 109 -3.46 -13.08 4.44
CA SER A 109 -4.69 -12.45 3.95
C SER A 109 -4.82 -12.51 2.43
N ALA A 110 -3.73 -12.37 1.68
CA ALA A 110 -3.74 -12.49 0.23
C ALA A 110 -4.09 -13.92 -0.21
N GLU A 111 -3.50 -14.95 0.41
CA GLU A 111 -3.79 -16.35 0.11
C GLU A 111 -5.25 -16.72 0.35
N ALA A 112 -5.84 -16.24 1.45
CA ALA A 112 -7.26 -16.47 1.76
C ALA A 112 -8.23 -15.81 0.77
N LEU A 113 -7.74 -14.91 -0.07
CA LEU A 113 -8.51 -14.13 -1.03
C LEU A 113 -8.30 -14.58 -2.48
N GLU A 114 -7.25 -15.36 -2.77
CA GLU A 114 -6.88 -15.75 -4.13
C GLU A 114 -8.01 -16.48 -4.86
N ASP A 115 -8.56 -17.52 -4.24
CA ASP A 115 -9.62 -18.34 -4.83
C ASP A 115 -10.90 -17.54 -5.07
N VAL A 116 -11.17 -16.56 -4.21
CA VAL A 116 -12.40 -15.75 -4.26
C VAL A 116 -12.42 -14.85 -5.49
N PHE A 117 -11.28 -14.29 -5.90
CA PHE A 117 -11.22 -13.41 -7.08
C PHE A 117 -10.78 -14.12 -8.35
N ALA A 118 -10.15 -15.29 -8.26
CA ALA A 118 -9.73 -16.04 -9.44
C ALA A 118 -10.90 -16.24 -10.43
N GLU A 119 -12.07 -16.60 -9.92
CA GLU A 119 -13.28 -16.79 -10.72
C GLU A 119 -13.86 -15.47 -11.26
N ARG A 120 -13.94 -14.42 -10.43
CA ARG A 120 -14.43 -13.10 -10.88
C ARG A 120 -13.58 -12.51 -11.98
N ILE A 121 -12.26 -12.57 -11.80
CA ILE A 121 -11.29 -12.14 -12.80
C ILE A 121 -11.47 -12.97 -14.08
N ARG A 122 -11.59 -14.29 -13.97
CA ARG A 122 -11.81 -15.16 -15.13
C ARG A 122 -13.05 -14.75 -15.93
N LEU A 123 -14.18 -14.53 -15.25
CA LEU A 123 -15.43 -14.11 -15.88
C LEU A 123 -15.30 -12.73 -16.57
N TYR A 124 -14.67 -11.77 -15.90
CA TYR A 124 -14.46 -10.43 -16.48
C TYR A 124 -13.55 -10.47 -17.72
N VAL A 125 -12.44 -11.20 -17.63
CA VAL A 125 -11.49 -11.33 -18.74
C VAL A 125 -12.13 -12.08 -19.92
N GLN A 126 -12.96 -13.10 -19.68
CA GLN A 126 -13.71 -13.76 -20.76
C GLN A 126 -14.66 -12.80 -21.51
N ARG A 127 -15.27 -11.86 -20.80
CA ARG A 127 -16.16 -10.86 -21.41
C ARG A 127 -15.40 -9.78 -22.18
N ARG A 128 -14.23 -9.35 -21.68
CA ARG A 128 -13.43 -8.24 -22.26
C ARG A 128 -12.34 -8.69 -23.23
N ARG A 129 -11.99 -9.98 -23.24
CA ARG A 129 -10.90 -10.58 -24.02
C ARG A 129 -9.57 -9.82 -23.83
N SER A 130 -8.87 -9.49 -24.92
CA SER A 130 -7.56 -8.83 -24.91
C SER A 130 -7.57 -7.39 -24.35
N ASN A 131 -8.76 -6.79 -24.19
CA ASN A 131 -8.91 -5.44 -23.64
C ASN A 131 -9.20 -5.45 -22.13
N ALA A 132 -9.04 -6.59 -21.46
CA ALA A 132 -9.30 -6.69 -20.03
C ALA A 132 -8.24 -5.92 -19.23
N HIS A 133 -8.69 -5.02 -18.36
CA HIS A 133 -7.84 -4.33 -17.39
C HIS A 133 -8.35 -4.59 -15.98
N ILE A 134 -7.43 -4.97 -15.08
CA ILE A 134 -7.72 -5.26 -13.68
C ILE A 134 -6.88 -4.33 -12.81
N ILE A 135 -7.51 -3.70 -11.82
CA ILE A 135 -6.85 -2.78 -10.90
C ILE A 135 -7.01 -3.32 -9.48
N PHE A 136 -5.89 -3.60 -8.82
CA PHE A 136 -5.86 -3.92 -7.40
C PHE A 136 -5.69 -2.63 -6.60
N THR A 137 -6.51 -2.45 -5.56
CA THR A 137 -6.47 -1.24 -4.72
C THR A 137 -6.75 -1.54 -3.26
N GLY A 138 -6.34 -0.63 -2.38
CA GLY A 138 -6.65 -0.69 -0.96
C GLY A 138 -6.01 0.43 -0.18
N HIS A 139 -6.61 0.74 0.98
CA HIS A 139 -6.05 1.69 1.96
C HIS A 139 -5.31 0.94 3.07
N SER A 140 -4.21 1.49 3.56
CA SER A 140 -3.47 0.96 4.71
C SER A 140 -3.07 -0.52 4.47
N ALA A 141 -3.26 -1.40 5.46
CA ALA A 141 -3.04 -2.84 5.33
C ALA A 141 -3.77 -3.50 4.14
N GLY A 142 -4.90 -2.92 3.67
CA GLY A 142 -5.61 -3.42 2.50
C GLY A 142 -4.81 -3.22 1.22
N GLY A 143 -4.09 -2.10 1.11
CA GLY A 143 -3.19 -1.83 0.00
C GLY A 143 -1.99 -2.79 -0.04
N ALA A 144 -1.45 -3.17 1.12
CA ALA A 144 -0.39 -4.19 1.18
C ALA A 144 -0.88 -5.56 0.69
N VAL A 145 -2.08 -5.98 1.09
CA VAL A 145 -2.68 -7.24 0.60
C VAL A 145 -3.00 -7.16 -0.89
N ALA A 146 -3.56 -6.04 -1.37
CA ALA A 146 -3.83 -5.81 -2.78
C ALA A 146 -2.55 -5.87 -3.64
N THR A 147 -1.43 -5.36 -3.12
CA THR A 147 -0.10 -5.43 -3.76
C THR A 147 0.36 -6.88 -3.93
N LEU A 148 0.16 -7.72 -2.92
CA LEU A 148 0.54 -9.15 -2.99
C LEU A 148 -0.32 -9.94 -3.97
N LEU A 149 -1.64 -9.70 -3.99
CA LEU A 149 -2.55 -10.27 -4.99
C LEU A 149 -2.13 -9.84 -6.41
N PHE A 150 -1.83 -8.55 -6.59
CA PHE A 150 -1.33 -8.00 -7.85
C PHE A 150 -0.05 -8.69 -8.29
N LEU A 151 0.96 -8.79 -7.42
CA LEU A 151 2.24 -9.41 -7.74
C LEU A 151 2.10 -10.90 -8.09
N ARG A 152 1.36 -11.66 -7.29
CA ARG A 152 1.09 -13.09 -7.54
C ARG A 152 0.44 -13.29 -8.90
N ARG A 153 -0.48 -12.40 -9.29
CA ARG A 153 -1.09 -12.43 -10.61
C ARG A 153 -0.11 -11.95 -11.68
N LEU A 154 0.60 -10.85 -11.50
CA LEU A 154 1.50 -10.31 -12.51
C LEU A 154 2.61 -11.29 -12.90
N LEU A 155 3.11 -12.05 -11.93
CA LEU A 155 4.27 -12.94 -12.08
C LEU A 155 3.88 -14.42 -12.19
N GLY A 156 2.69 -14.82 -11.74
CA GLY A 156 2.24 -16.22 -11.74
C GLY A 156 2.12 -16.86 -13.13
N SER A 157 2.40 -18.16 -13.21
CA SER A 157 2.46 -18.98 -14.44
C SER A 157 1.10 -19.49 -14.96
N GLY A 158 -0.03 -19.08 -14.35
CA GLY A 158 -1.35 -19.61 -14.71
C GLY A 158 -1.84 -19.21 -16.11
N SER A 159 -2.64 -20.08 -16.73
CA SER A 159 -3.23 -19.95 -18.09
C SER A 159 -4.28 -18.86 -18.27
N ALA A 160 -4.41 -17.93 -17.30
CA ALA A 160 -5.40 -16.87 -17.40
C ALA A 160 -5.06 -15.91 -18.55
N PRO A 161 -6.07 -15.40 -19.29
CA PRO A 161 -5.82 -14.61 -20.49
C PRO A 161 -5.07 -13.32 -20.16
N ASP A 162 -4.36 -12.78 -21.15
CA ASP A 162 -3.61 -11.52 -21.06
C ASP A 162 -4.54 -10.36 -20.68
N ALA A 163 -4.59 -10.08 -19.39
CA ALA A 163 -5.21 -8.89 -18.85
C ALA A 163 -4.11 -7.93 -18.43
N ARG A 164 -4.26 -6.66 -18.78
CA ARG A 164 -3.45 -5.60 -18.21
C ARG A 164 -3.70 -5.54 -16.71
N LEU A 165 -2.65 -5.42 -15.91
CA LEU A 165 -2.75 -5.36 -14.45
C LEU A 165 -2.19 -4.05 -13.92
N SER A 166 -2.96 -3.35 -13.10
CA SER A 166 -2.50 -2.20 -12.32
C SER A 166 -2.66 -2.45 -10.82
N CYS A 167 -1.86 -1.76 -10.02
CA CYS A 167 -2.01 -1.66 -8.57
C CYS A 167 -1.88 -0.20 -8.14
N ILE A 168 -2.90 0.32 -7.45
CA ILE A 168 -2.91 1.69 -6.92
C ILE A 168 -3.28 1.61 -5.46
N THR A 169 -2.36 1.95 -4.56
CA THR A 169 -2.55 1.84 -3.11
C THR A 169 -2.52 3.20 -2.43
N PHE A 170 -3.11 3.29 -1.24
CA PHE A 170 -3.24 4.54 -0.49
C PHE A 170 -2.76 4.37 0.94
N GLY A 171 -1.66 5.03 1.30
CA GLY A 171 -1.06 4.92 2.63
C GLY A 171 -0.71 3.49 3.03
N ALA A 172 -0.44 2.61 2.07
CA ALA A 172 -0.07 1.24 2.37
C ALA A 172 1.33 1.20 3.01
N PRO A 173 1.61 0.24 3.91
CA PRO A 173 2.97 -0.05 4.36
C PRO A 173 3.78 -0.78 3.27
N PRO A 174 5.11 -0.73 3.32
CA PRO A 174 5.95 -1.54 2.45
C PRO A 174 5.74 -3.04 2.75
N VAL A 175 5.94 -3.92 1.76
CA VAL A 175 5.48 -5.32 1.86
C VAL A 175 6.46 -6.39 1.38
N VAL A 176 7.36 -6.08 0.44
CA VAL A 176 8.33 -7.06 -0.12
C VAL A 176 9.72 -6.84 0.44
N SER A 177 10.47 -7.91 0.71
CA SER A 177 11.79 -7.83 1.36
C SER A 177 12.88 -7.40 0.39
N GLN A 178 12.62 -7.54 -0.92
CA GLN A 178 13.50 -7.11 -1.99
C GLN A 178 12.83 -6.01 -2.81
N ALA A 179 13.58 -4.98 -3.19
CA ALA A 179 13.07 -3.99 -4.13
C ALA A 179 12.92 -4.62 -5.51
N LEU A 180 11.75 -4.45 -6.11
CA LEU A 180 11.42 -5.04 -7.40
C LEU A 180 11.60 -4.01 -8.51
N ASN A 181 12.34 -4.38 -9.54
CA ASN A 181 12.40 -3.66 -10.80
C ASN A 181 11.61 -4.46 -11.85
N PHE A 182 10.49 -3.93 -12.31
CA PHE A 182 9.66 -4.64 -13.29
C PHE A 182 10.30 -4.73 -14.68
N GLU A 183 11.22 -3.84 -15.05
CA GLU A 183 11.95 -3.98 -16.32
C GLU A 183 12.87 -5.21 -16.28
N GLU A 184 13.54 -5.44 -15.13
CA GLU A 184 14.40 -6.61 -14.92
C GLU A 184 13.61 -7.91 -14.71
N LEU A 185 12.43 -7.83 -14.09
CA LEU A 185 11.56 -8.99 -13.85
C LEU A 185 10.82 -9.43 -15.12
N ALA A 186 10.71 -8.59 -16.15
CA ALA A 186 10.02 -8.88 -17.41
C ALA A 186 8.69 -9.63 -17.22
N PRO A 187 7.64 -9.01 -16.64
CA PRO A 187 6.42 -9.69 -16.22
C PRO A 187 5.74 -10.44 -17.36
N ARG A 188 5.15 -11.58 -17.02
CA ARG A 188 4.40 -12.43 -17.97
C ARG A 188 3.10 -11.81 -18.47
N ARG A 189 2.64 -10.71 -17.85
CA ARG A 189 1.38 -10.04 -18.18
C ARG A 189 1.60 -8.55 -18.40
N PRO A 190 0.80 -7.89 -19.27
CA PRO A 190 0.94 -6.46 -19.52
C PRO A 190 0.81 -5.64 -18.23
N LEU A 191 1.85 -4.86 -17.91
CA LEU A 191 1.87 -3.98 -16.76
C LEU A 191 1.13 -2.67 -17.07
N GLY A 192 0.21 -2.29 -16.18
CA GLY A 192 -0.43 -0.98 -16.14
C GLY A 192 0.25 -0.04 -15.15
N LEU A 193 -0.54 0.67 -14.36
CA LEU A 193 -0.04 1.56 -13.30
C LEU A 193 0.37 0.76 -12.07
N CYS A 194 1.51 1.06 -11.47
CA CYS A 194 1.90 0.55 -10.17
C CYS A 194 2.29 1.73 -9.27
N LEU A 195 1.34 2.22 -8.46
CA LEU A 195 1.45 3.48 -7.72
C LEU A 195 1.14 3.28 -6.24
N ASN A 196 1.98 3.87 -5.39
CA ASN A 196 1.75 4.02 -3.95
C ASN A 196 1.48 5.50 -3.68
N ILE A 197 0.22 5.84 -3.45
CA ILE A 197 -0.22 7.20 -3.14
C ILE A 197 -0.06 7.43 -1.64
N ILE A 198 0.77 8.39 -1.26
CA ILE A 198 1.23 8.57 0.12
C ILE A 198 1.00 10.01 0.54
N ASN A 199 0.34 10.24 1.66
CA ASN A 199 0.32 11.57 2.27
C ASN A 199 1.67 11.89 2.91
N GLU A 200 2.14 13.13 2.78
CA GLU A 200 3.30 13.59 3.53
C GLU A 200 3.14 13.31 5.03
N PHE A 201 4.22 12.82 5.65
CA PHE A 201 4.31 12.44 7.05
C PHE A 201 3.49 11.21 7.48
N ASP A 202 2.83 10.49 6.56
CA ASP A 202 2.07 9.27 6.88
C ASP A 202 3.01 8.14 7.33
N VAL A 203 3.05 7.91 8.65
CA VAL A 203 3.94 6.92 9.27
C VAL A 203 3.69 5.50 8.75
N VAL A 204 2.47 5.16 8.33
CA VAL A 204 2.15 3.80 7.90
C VAL A 204 2.92 3.44 6.63
N SER A 205 3.15 4.40 5.74
CA SER A 205 3.94 4.18 4.53
C SER A 205 5.43 3.99 4.77
N ARG A 206 5.90 4.15 6.00
CA ARG A 206 7.26 3.81 6.43
C ARG A 206 7.29 2.69 7.47
N ALA A 207 6.13 2.18 7.90
CA ALA A 207 6.02 1.29 9.05
C ALA A 207 6.55 -0.12 8.74
N ASP A 208 7.85 -0.29 8.91
CA ASP A 208 8.51 -1.56 9.19
C ASP A 208 9.16 -1.54 10.58
N ARG A 209 9.58 -2.72 11.06
CA ARG A 209 10.12 -2.86 12.42
C ARG A 209 11.32 -1.92 12.69
N PRO A 210 12.38 -1.87 11.85
CA PRO A 210 13.51 -0.99 12.10
C PRO A 210 13.10 0.49 12.17
N TYR A 211 12.22 0.93 11.27
CA TYR A 211 11.78 2.32 11.24
C TYR A 211 10.97 2.71 12.47
N ILE A 212 10.00 1.89 12.88
CA ILE A 212 9.19 2.15 14.07
C ILE A 212 10.07 2.16 15.33
N LEU A 213 11.02 1.23 15.44
CA LEU A 213 11.95 1.18 16.56
C LEU A 213 12.86 2.41 16.60
N SER A 214 13.32 2.90 15.44
CA SER A 214 14.07 4.16 15.33
C SER A 214 13.26 5.35 15.82
N LEU A 215 11.98 5.46 15.45
CA LEU A 215 11.08 6.52 15.96
C LEU A 215 10.90 6.44 17.48
N VAL A 216 10.71 5.24 18.02
CA VAL A 216 10.59 5.04 19.47
C VAL A 216 11.89 5.43 20.17
N ASN A 217 13.04 5.01 19.66
CA ASN A 217 14.35 5.35 20.22
C ASN A 217 14.66 6.85 20.12
N MET A 218 14.22 7.51 19.03
CA MET A 218 14.27 8.97 18.90
C MET A 218 13.48 9.63 20.02
N MET A 219 12.22 9.24 20.24
CA MET A 219 11.40 9.78 21.33
C MET A 219 12.02 9.51 22.71
N ARG A 220 12.56 8.31 22.94
CA ARG A 220 13.22 7.94 24.20
C ARG A 220 14.44 8.83 24.49
N SER A 221 15.24 9.12 23.45
CA SER A 221 16.39 10.02 23.58
C SER A 221 15.99 11.44 24.00
N LEU A 222 14.86 11.96 23.49
CA LEU A 222 14.32 13.26 23.90
C LEU A 222 13.95 13.31 25.39
N TYR A 223 13.65 12.17 25.99
CA TYR A 223 13.33 12.03 27.41
C TYR A 223 14.48 11.44 28.25
N GLY A 224 15.70 11.35 27.72
CA GLY A 224 16.86 10.80 28.44
C GLY A 224 16.74 9.31 28.79
N GLN A 225 15.91 8.56 28.06
CA GLN A 225 15.71 7.13 28.27
C GLN A 225 16.67 6.29 27.39
N PRO A 226 17.14 5.12 27.87
CA PRO A 226 18.03 4.26 27.11
C PRO A 226 17.33 3.67 25.87
N ALA A 227 18.06 3.46 24.77
CA ALA A 227 17.49 2.86 23.56
C ALA A 227 17.00 1.41 23.81
N ILE A 228 15.93 1.01 23.11
CA ILE A 228 15.47 -0.37 23.03
C ILE A 228 16.32 -1.09 21.96
N PRO A 229 16.96 -2.23 22.29
CA PRO A 229 17.73 -3.01 21.32
C PRO A 229 16.87 -3.61 20.21
N ASP A 230 17.45 -3.80 19.03
CA ASP A 230 16.78 -4.38 17.85
C ASP A 230 16.37 -5.86 18.05
N ASP A 231 17.08 -6.59 18.92
CA ASP A 231 16.97 -8.05 19.13
C ASP A 231 15.84 -8.51 20.06
N VAL A 232 14.98 -7.60 20.53
CA VAL A 232 13.83 -8.02 21.37
C VAL A 232 12.75 -8.64 20.48
N ASP A 233 12.84 -9.96 20.25
CA ASP A 233 11.72 -10.78 19.78
C ASP A 233 10.58 -10.64 20.82
N ILE A 234 9.58 -9.79 20.55
CA ILE A 234 8.43 -9.50 21.45
C ILE A 234 7.50 -10.74 21.57
N THR A 235 7.88 -11.89 21.01
CA THR A 235 7.12 -13.15 21.06
C THR A 235 7.58 -14.12 22.15
N ARG A 236 8.55 -13.76 23.01
CA ARG A 236 8.91 -14.61 24.14
C ARG A 236 8.08 -14.23 25.36
N ASP A 237 7.10 -15.09 25.65
CA ASP A 237 6.55 -15.25 27.00
C ASP A 237 7.69 -15.29 28.02
N ALA A 238 7.42 -14.68 29.18
CA ALA A 238 8.36 -14.56 30.27
C ALA A 238 8.93 -15.92 30.67
N ASP A 239 10.19 -16.19 30.29
CA ASP A 239 11.12 -16.85 31.20
C ASP A 239 12.59 -16.63 30.78
N ASP A 240 13.41 -16.51 31.83
CA ASP A 240 14.86 -16.62 31.91
C ASP A 240 15.81 -15.49 31.42
N SER A 241 16.29 -14.75 32.43
CA SER A 241 17.68 -14.38 32.78
C SER A 241 18.64 -13.74 31.74
N PRO A 242 19.38 -12.67 32.12
CA PRO A 242 20.08 -11.80 31.18
C PRO A 242 21.44 -12.36 30.77
N ARG A 243 21.71 -12.41 29.45
CA ARG A 243 23.07 -12.50 28.91
C ARG A 243 23.50 -11.13 28.40
N SER A 244 24.54 -10.61 29.03
CA SER A 244 25.25 -9.38 28.71
C SER A 244 25.93 -9.49 27.35
N GLY A 245 25.55 -8.60 26.43
CA GLY A 245 26.21 -8.37 25.16
C GLY A 245 26.05 -6.91 24.78
N ALA A 246 26.85 -6.04 25.38
CA ALA A 246 26.89 -4.62 25.03
C ALA A 246 27.49 -4.48 23.63
N ALA A 247 26.63 -4.32 22.62
CA ALA A 247 27.06 -3.82 21.32
C ALA A 247 27.27 -2.31 21.47
N ASN A 248 28.55 -1.91 21.56
CA ASN A 248 28.99 -0.53 21.52
C ASN A 248 28.49 0.13 20.22
N ALA A 249 27.42 0.92 20.30
CA ALA A 249 27.15 1.93 19.29
C ALA A 249 28.21 3.00 19.46
N GLN A 250 29.27 2.92 18.64
CA GLN A 250 30.24 3.99 18.47
C GLN A 250 29.47 5.26 18.13
N GLN A 251 29.43 6.18 19.09
CA GLN A 251 29.11 7.57 18.87
C GLN A 251 30.16 8.13 17.90
N THR A 252 29.81 8.19 16.62
CA THR A 252 30.53 9.01 15.66
C THR A 252 30.16 10.47 15.96
N SER A 253 31.02 11.10 16.76
CA SER A 253 31.07 12.54 16.91
C SER A 253 31.41 13.19 15.57
N GLY A 254 30.47 13.97 15.01
CA GLY A 254 30.78 14.97 13.99
C GLY A 254 29.99 14.88 12.68
N SER A 255 28.71 15.26 12.69
CA SER A 255 28.05 16.05 11.64
C SER A 255 26.56 16.24 11.96
N GLU A 256 26.17 17.48 12.32
CA GLU A 256 24.79 18.01 12.39
C GLU A 256 23.75 17.23 13.25
N ASN A 257 22.69 17.91 13.71
CA ASN A 257 21.58 17.33 14.48
C ASN A 257 20.70 16.40 13.61
N ILE A 258 21.29 15.38 12.97
CA ILE A 258 20.60 14.49 12.04
C ILE A 258 20.39 13.14 12.73
N TRP A 259 19.13 12.76 12.96
CA TRP A 259 18.77 11.44 13.47
C TRP A 259 18.90 10.40 12.34
N PRO A 260 19.81 9.41 12.43
CA PRO A 260 19.99 8.43 11.37
C PRO A 260 18.79 7.48 11.30
N LEU A 261 18.23 7.33 10.10
CA LEU A 261 17.17 6.36 9.85
C LEU A 261 17.76 5.02 9.39
N PRO A 262 17.30 3.88 9.94
CA PRO A 262 17.79 2.57 9.54
C PRO A 262 17.37 2.23 8.11
N PRO A 263 18.10 1.32 7.44
CA PRO A 263 17.66 0.79 6.16
C PRO A 263 16.32 0.08 6.32
N PRO A 264 15.43 0.18 5.31
CA PRO A 264 14.13 -0.49 5.37
C PRO A 264 14.29 -2.01 5.23
N MET A 265 13.50 -2.75 6.02
CA MET A 265 13.36 -4.21 5.93
C MET A 265 12.42 -4.60 4.78
N TYR A 266 11.44 -3.76 4.50
CA TYR A 266 10.47 -3.98 3.41
C TYR A 266 10.45 -2.79 2.45
N HIS A 267 10.04 -3.06 1.21
CA HIS A 267 9.94 -2.09 0.14
C HIS A 267 8.52 -2.00 -0.42
N HIS A 268 8.19 -0.81 -0.93
CA HIS A 268 7.02 -0.59 -1.77
C HIS A 268 7.23 -1.18 -3.16
N VAL A 269 6.14 -1.56 -3.81
CA VAL A 269 6.12 -2.07 -5.18
C VAL A 269 5.58 -0.98 -6.10
N GLY A 270 6.34 -0.60 -7.14
CA GLY A 270 5.98 0.49 -8.04
C GLY A 270 6.43 1.89 -7.57
N SER A 271 5.91 2.93 -8.21
CA SER A 271 6.27 4.33 -7.95
C SER A 271 5.69 4.82 -6.62
N ARG A 272 6.42 5.67 -5.91
CA ARG A 272 5.96 6.32 -4.67
C ARG A 272 5.53 7.74 -5.00
N VAL A 273 4.23 8.01 -5.00
CA VAL A 273 3.68 9.33 -5.29
C VAL A 273 3.32 10.01 -3.99
N LEU A 274 4.14 10.97 -3.58
CA LEU A 274 3.97 11.73 -2.36
C LEU A 274 3.07 12.94 -2.61
N LEU A 275 2.02 13.06 -1.80
CA LEU A 275 1.11 14.19 -1.79
C LEU A 275 1.61 15.22 -0.78
N LEU A 276 1.91 16.41 -1.26
CA LEU A 276 2.51 17.49 -0.51
C LEU A 276 1.57 18.68 -0.50
N THR A 277 1.34 19.26 0.66
CA THR A 277 0.63 20.52 0.77
C THR A 277 1.66 21.63 0.85
N ARG A 278 1.62 22.58 -0.09
CA ARG A 278 2.52 23.74 -0.13
C ARG A 278 1.72 25.02 -0.22
N LEU A 279 2.36 26.15 0.03
CA LEU A 279 1.83 27.46 -0.33
C LEU A 279 2.30 27.77 -1.74
N ASP A 280 1.41 28.25 -2.60
CA ASP A 280 1.79 28.87 -3.87
C ASP A 280 2.29 30.31 -3.64
N ASP A 281 2.71 30.96 -4.73
CA ASP A 281 3.27 32.32 -4.69
C ASP A 281 2.24 33.36 -4.16
N ASP A 282 0.95 33.05 -4.25
CA ASP A 282 -0.16 33.87 -3.73
C ASP A 282 -0.51 33.52 -2.26
N GLY A 283 0.25 32.64 -1.62
CA GLY A 283 0.01 32.18 -0.25
C GLY A 283 -1.19 31.25 -0.09
N ARG A 284 -1.71 30.69 -1.18
CA ARG A 284 -2.81 29.73 -1.16
C ARG A 284 -2.28 28.32 -0.99
N VAL A 285 -3.02 27.51 -0.26
CA VAL A 285 -2.66 26.12 0.01
C VAL A 285 -2.91 25.26 -1.23
N CYS A 286 -1.85 24.84 -1.92
CA CYS A 286 -1.89 23.97 -3.09
C CYS A 286 -1.52 22.52 -2.74
N LEU A 287 -2.09 21.57 -3.48
CA LEU A 287 -1.70 20.17 -3.40
C LEU A 287 -0.72 19.88 -4.56
N LYS A 288 0.43 19.30 -4.26
CA LYS A 288 1.38 18.77 -5.23
C LYS A 288 1.44 17.25 -5.11
N ALA A 289 1.59 16.57 -6.25
CA ALA A 289 1.86 15.13 -6.31
C ALA A 289 3.21 14.93 -6.96
N CYS A 290 4.17 14.36 -6.24
CA CYS A 290 5.53 14.17 -6.71
C CYS A 290 5.92 12.70 -6.61
N GLU A 291 6.45 12.14 -7.70
CA GLU A 291 7.12 10.84 -7.61
C GLU A 291 8.44 10.99 -6.87
N VAL A 292 8.68 10.11 -5.89
CA VAL A 292 9.87 10.15 -5.04
C VAL A 292 10.73 8.89 -5.29
N PRO A 293 12.01 9.06 -5.65
CA PRO A 293 12.97 7.96 -5.75
C PRO A 293 13.09 7.18 -4.44
N LYS A 294 13.41 5.88 -4.53
CA LYS A 294 13.49 4.98 -3.37
C LYS A 294 14.49 5.48 -2.31
N ASP A 295 15.67 5.87 -2.77
CA ASP A 295 16.80 6.35 -1.97
C ASP A 295 16.50 7.66 -1.24
N VAL A 296 15.70 8.53 -1.85
CA VAL A 296 15.18 9.75 -1.21
C VAL A 296 14.07 9.39 -0.22
N PHE A 297 13.11 8.54 -0.63
CA PHE A 297 11.96 8.18 0.21
C PHE A 297 12.37 7.55 1.55
N GLN A 298 13.39 6.69 1.56
CA GLN A 298 13.92 6.05 2.78
C GLN A 298 14.60 7.02 3.75
N GLN A 299 14.91 8.25 3.33
CA GLN A 299 15.46 9.29 4.19
C GLN A 299 14.39 10.20 4.80
N LEU A 300 13.13 10.09 4.36
CA LEU A 300 12.04 10.94 4.85
C LEU A 300 11.53 10.51 6.23
N LEU A 301 11.52 11.44 7.19
CA LEU A 301 10.94 11.23 8.52
C LEU A 301 9.41 11.41 8.49
N PHE A 302 8.67 10.31 8.47
CA PHE A 302 7.20 10.24 8.60
C PHE A 302 6.78 9.73 9.98
N CYS A 303 6.11 10.56 10.77
CA CYS A 303 5.76 10.26 12.15
C CYS A 303 4.32 10.62 12.53
N ARG A 304 3.47 11.02 11.57
CA ARG A 304 2.10 11.47 11.84
C ARG A 304 1.10 10.37 11.52
N VAL A 305 0.32 9.97 12.53
CA VAL A 305 -0.76 8.98 12.36
C VAL A 305 -2.04 9.65 11.84
N GLU A 306 -2.24 10.94 12.11
CA GLU A 306 -3.49 11.64 11.79
C GLU A 306 -3.71 11.80 10.29
N VAL A 307 -2.61 11.97 9.53
CA VAL A 307 -2.63 12.13 8.06
C VAL A 307 -2.91 10.82 7.34
N HIS A 308 -2.82 9.68 8.04
CA HIS A 308 -3.16 8.36 7.52
C HIS A 308 -4.68 8.11 7.44
N ARG A 309 -5.49 9.00 8.04
CA ARG A 309 -6.96 8.82 8.09
C ARG A 309 -7.57 8.84 6.70
N ARG A 310 -8.62 8.03 6.52
CA ARG A 310 -9.39 7.96 5.26
C ARG A 310 -9.90 9.33 4.84
N ALA A 311 -10.39 10.14 5.79
CA ALA A 311 -10.83 11.50 5.52
C ALA A 311 -9.73 12.38 4.89
N CYS A 312 -8.48 12.27 5.34
CA CYS A 312 -7.35 13.02 4.80
C CYS A 312 -6.99 12.59 3.37
N TYR A 313 -7.02 11.28 3.09
CA TYR A 313 -6.87 10.78 1.71
C TYR A 313 -8.05 11.22 0.82
N SER A 314 -9.29 11.13 1.30
CA SER A 314 -10.47 11.58 0.55
C SER A 314 -10.40 13.05 0.15
N ASP A 315 -10.05 13.93 1.10
CA ASP A 315 -9.88 15.36 0.83
C ASP A 315 -8.85 15.58 -0.29
N ARG A 316 -7.65 14.99 -0.16
CA ARG A 316 -6.59 15.13 -1.16
C ARG A 316 -6.96 14.53 -2.52
N MET A 317 -7.65 13.39 -2.56
CA MET A 317 -8.13 12.79 -3.80
C MET A 317 -9.17 13.66 -4.50
N GLN A 318 -10.07 14.29 -3.74
CA GLN A 318 -11.06 15.22 -4.31
C GLN A 318 -10.38 16.43 -4.94
N ARG A 319 -9.33 16.97 -4.30
CA ARG A 319 -8.54 18.08 -4.83
C ARG A 319 -7.76 17.70 -6.09
N LEU A 320 -7.17 16.49 -6.11
CA LEU A 320 -6.52 15.92 -7.31
C LEU A 320 -7.50 15.75 -8.47
N GLU A 321 -8.71 15.24 -8.20
CA GLU A 321 -9.76 15.04 -9.19
C GLU A 321 -10.23 16.37 -9.80
N LYS A 322 -10.28 17.45 -9.01
CA LYS A 322 -10.57 18.82 -9.47
C LYS A 322 -9.41 19.53 -10.17
N ARG A 323 -8.24 18.88 -10.31
CA ARG A 323 -7.01 19.47 -10.84
C ARG A 323 -6.54 20.73 -10.09
N GLU A 324 -6.76 20.78 -8.78
CA GLU A 324 -6.19 21.82 -7.90
C GLU A 324 -4.69 21.54 -7.62
N LEU A 325 -3.95 21.20 -8.67
CA LEU A 325 -2.51 20.96 -8.65
C LEU A 325 -1.81 22.24 -9.07
N SER A 326 -0.90 22.74 -8.23
CA SER A 326 0.07 23.76 -8.66
C SER A 326 1.17 23.09 -9.49
N ALA A 327 1.56 23.73 -10.60
CA ALA A 327 2.72 23.34 -11.40
C ALA A 327 4.01 23.26 -10.57
#